data_AF-A0A4Y2A165-F1
#
_entry.id   AF-A0A4Y2A165-F1
#
_cell.length_a   1.000
_cell.length_b   1.000
_cell.length_c   1.000
_cell.angle_alpha   90.00
_cell.angle_beta   90.00
_cell.angle_gamma   90.00
#
_symmetry.space_group_name_H-M   'P 1'
#
loop_
_entity.id
_entity.type
_entity.pdbx_description
1 polymer ?
#
loop_
_entity_poly.entity_id
_entity_poly.type
_entity_poly.pdbx_seq_one_letter_code
_entity_poly.pdbx_strand_id
1 'polypeptide(L)'
;MSTDDTLLHVTCLIEQARRQEKHAVLIALDFSDAFDSLQYSSIRDRFASLSHFSNISETLLDTFRDRKVSMQTSEGPVLWEQTQGCPQGSCSGPAFWNILADEMFSVQWPQGVHLKAFAYVFADNTREGLGKLSKGLG
;
A
#
# COMPACT_ATOMS: atom_id res chain seq x y z
N MET A 1 11.03 0.48 10.29
CA MET A 1 10.65 1.85 10.68
C MET A 1 9.42 1.72 11.58
N SER A 2 9.50 2.21 12.81
CA SER A 2 8.37 2.18 13.75
C SER A 2 7.30 3.21 13.36
N THR A 3 6.09 3.06 13.90
CA THR A 3 5.06 4.11 13.86
C THR A 3 5.59 5.40 14.48
N ASP A 4 6.34 5.30 15.57
CA ASP A 4 6.94 6.47 16.25
C ASP A 4 7.94 7.20 15.35
N ASP A 5 8.80 6.46 14.65
CA ASP A 5 9.75 7.05 13.70
C ASP A 5 9.02 7.80 12.57
N THR A 6 7.89 7.24 12.13
CA THR A 6 7.07 7.83 11.07
C THR A 6 6.43 9.13 11.53
N LEU A 7 5.83 9.12 12.72
CA LEU A 7 5.20 10.30 13.33
C LEU A 7 6.23 11.40 13.62
N LEU A 8 7.39 11.04 14.17
CA LEU A 8 8.48 11.97 14.42
C LEU A 8 8.96 12.60 13.12
N HIS A 9 9.11 11.81 12.06
CA HIS A 9 9.53 12.31 10.76
C HIS A 9 8.51 13.27 10.14
N VAL A 10 7.22 12.93 10.16
CA VAL A 10 6.14 13.80 9.67
C VAL A 10 6.10 15.11 10.44
N THR A 11 6.22 15.05 11.77
CA THR A 11 6.27 16.25 12.63
C THR A 11 7.47 17.12 12.27
N CYS A 12 8.64 16.52 12.04
CA CYS A 12 9.84 17.23 11.63
C CYS A 12 9.66 17.95 10.29
N LEU A 13 9.03 17.30 9.29
CA LEU A 13 8.75 17.90 7.98
C LEU A 13 7.80 19.10 8.09
N ILE A 14 6.75 18.98 8.89
CA ILE A 14 5.79 20.08 9.11
C ILE A 14 6.47 21.25 9.83
N GLU A 15 7.27 20.98 10.86
CA GLU A 15 8.04 22.00 11.57
C GLU A 15 9.07 22.69 10.66
N GLN A 16 9.73 21.93 9.77
CA GLN A 16 10.66 22.48 8.79
C GLN A 16 9.94 23.39 7.79
N ALA A 17 8.80 22.97 7.26
CA ALA A 17 7.98 23.79 6.38
C ALA A 17 7.55 25.10 7.06
N ARG A 18 7.10 25.01 8.33
CA ARG A 18 6.73 26.18 9.13
C ARG A 18 7.89 27.16 9.32
N ARG A 19 9.09 26.67 9.64
CA ARG A 19 10.31 27.49 9.79
C ARG A 19 10.74 28.17 8.49
N GLN A 20 10.42 27.56 7.35
CA GLN A 20 10.69 28.11 6.02
C GLN A 20 9.54 28.98 5.50
N GLU A 21 8.55 29.30 6.34
CA GLU A 21 7.34 30.06 5.97
C GLU A 21 6.58 29.44 4.79
N LYS A 22 6.64 28.11 4.66
CA LYS A 22 5.93 27.34 3.63
C LYS A 22 4.59 26.85 4.15
N HIS A 23 3.66 26.62 3.24
CA HIS A 23 2.44 25.89 3.52
C HIS A 23 2.71 24.40 3.43
N ALA A 24 2.36 23.65 4.48
CA ALA A 24 2.41 22.20 4.50
C ALA A 24 1.00 21.60 4.48
N VAL A 25 0.82 20.53 3.73
CA VAL A 25 -0.39 19.71 3.72
C VAL A 25 -0.01 18.27 4.00
N LEU A 26 -0.64 17.70 5.03
CA LEU A 26 -0.57 16.28 5.34
C LEU A 26 -1.78 15.60 4.72
N ILE A 27 -1.55 14.55 3.94
CA ILE A 27 -2.61 13.70 3.42
C ILE A 27 -2.36 12.29 3.91
N ALA A 28 -3.31 11.79 4.69
CA ALA A 28 -3.34 10.41 5.16
C ALA A 28 -4.28 9.62 4.25
N LEU A 29 -3.80 8.47 3.76
CA LEU A 29 -4.58 7.56 2.93
C LEU A 29 -4.91 6.32 3.75
N ASP A 30 -6.19 5.96 3.74
CA ASP A 30 -6.68 4.72 4.34
C ASP A 30 -7.28 3.85 3.24
N PHE A 31 -6.79 2.61 3.15
CA PHE A 31 -7.24 1.66 2.14
C PHE A 31 -8.26 0.72 2.77
N SER A 32 -9.52 0.85 2.35
CA SER A 32 -10.57 -0.07 2.77
C SER A 32 -10.20 -1.50 2.40
N ASP A 33 -10.31 -2.41 3.38
CA ASP A 33 -10.11 -3.85 3.19
C ASP A 33 -8.79 -4.19 2.49
N ALA A 34 -7.71 -3.52 2.89
CA ALA A 34 -6.39 -3.62 2.26
C ALA A 34 -5.94 -5.08 2.04
N PHE A 35 -6.18 -5.96 3.02
CA PHE A 35 -5.81 -7.37 2.91
C PHE A 35 -6.81 -8.22 2.16
N ASP A 36 -8.11 -7.94 2.25
CA ASP A 36 -9.16 -8.73 1.59
C ASP A 36 -9.27 -8.40 0.09
N SER A 37 -8.86 -7.19 -0.29
CA SER A 37 -8.86 -6.69 -1.67
C SER A 37 -7.62 -7.09 -2.48
N LEU A 38 -6.66 -7.80 -1.87
CA LEU A 38 -5.42 -8.26 -2.52
C LEU A 38 -5.71 -9.27 -3.63
N GLN A 39 -5.65 -8.84 -4.90
CA GLN A 39 -5.86 -9.72 -6.05
C GLN A 39 -4.67 -10.67 -6.26
N TYR A 40 -4.94 -11.97 -6.40
CA TYR A 40 -3.88 -12.95 -6.63
C TYR A 40 -3.18 -12.77 -7.98
N SER A 41 -3.91 -12.30 -8.99
CA SER A 41 -3.33 -11.93 -10.29
C SER A 41 -2.32 -10.79 -10.16
N SER A 42 -2.71 -9.68 -9.52
CA SER A 42 -1.82 -8.53 -9.33
C SER A 42 -0.57 -8.90 -8.54
N ILE A 43 -0.69 -9.74 -7.51
CA ILE A 43 0.48 -10.24 -6.77
C ILE A 43 1.39 -11.05 -7.71
N ARG A 44 0.83 -12.00 -8.48
CA ARG A 44 1.62 -12.81 -9.43
C ARG A 44 2.35 -11.95 -10.46
N ASP A 45 1.65 -10.96 -11.05
CA ASP A 45 2.23 -10.05 -12.03
C ASP A 45 3.37 -9.24 -11.43
N ARG A 46 3.18 -8.73 -10.20
CA ARG A 46 4.22 -7.99 -9.49
C ARG A 46 5.43 -8.88 -9.18
N PHE A 47 5.22 -10.10 -8.70
CA PHE A 47 6.31 -11.05 -8.49
C PHE A 47 7.07 -11.39 -9.78
N ALA A 48 6.38 -11.53 -10.91
CA ALA A 48 7.01 -11.75 -12.21
C ALA A 48 7.88 -10.56 -12.65
N SER A 49 7.47 -9.33 -12.29
CA SER A 49 8.25 -8.11 -12.56
C SER A 49 9.50 -7.98 -11.66
N LEU A 50 9.44 -8.53 -10.44
CA LEU A 50 10.52 -8.49 -9.46
C LEU A 50 11.43 -9.71 -9.62
N SER A 51 12.24 -9.70 -10.69
CA SER A 51 13.14 -10.80 -11.14
C SER A 51 14.14 -11.37 -10.10
N HIS A 52 14.18 -10.82 -8.87
CA HIS A 52 15.12 -11.14 -7.81
C HIS A 52 14.65 -12.23 -6.83
N PHE A 53 13.40 -12.71 -6.92
CA PHE A 53 12.79 -13.63 -5.94
C PHE A 53 12.52 -15.05 -6.44
N SER A 54 13.15 -15.49 -7.54
CA SER A 54 12.79 -16.74 -8.23
C SER A 54 12.82 -18.01 -7.36
N ASN A 55 13.63 -18.04 -6.30
CA ASN A 55 13.76 -19.18 -5.40
C ASN A 55 12.66 -19.25 -4.32
N ILE A 56 11.96 -18.14 -4.02
CA ILE A 56 10.90 -18.08 -3.00
C ILE A 56 9.53 -17.72 -3.59
N SER A 57 9.50 -17.17 -4.81
CA SER A 57 8.28 -16.72 -5.48
C SER A 57 7.31 -17.87 -5.68
N GLU A 58 7.78 -19.03 -6.15
CA GLU A 58 6.91 -20.19 -6.37
C GLU A 58 6.22 -20.64 -5.08
N THR A 59 6.96 -20.77 -3.97
CA THR A 59 6.40 -21.16 -2.66
C THR A 59 5.38 -20.13 -2.14
N LEU A 60 5.66 -18.84 -2.29
CA LEU A 60 4.75 -17.77 -1.88
C LEU A 60 3.50 -17.73 -2.76
N LEU A 61 3.63 -17.95 -4.07
CA LEU A 61 2.52 -17.94 -5.02
C LEU A 61 1.67 -19.21 -4.96
N ASP A 62 2.23 -20.34 -4.53
CA ASP A 62 1.49 -21.59 -4.27
C ASP A 62 0.46 -21.41 -3.15
N THR A 63 0.69 -20.48 -2.22
CA THR A 63 -0.29 -20.09 -1.19
C THR A 63 -1.60 -19.57 -1.80
N PHE A 64 -1.57 -19.11 -3.05
CA PHE A 64 -2.74 -18.61 -3.79
C PHE A 64 -3.29 -19.62 -4.81
N ARG A 65 -2.72 -20.82 -4.92
CA ARG A 65 -3.15 -21.83 -5.89
C ARG A 65 -4.36 -22.61 -5.35
N ASP A 66 -5.37 -22.79 -6.19
CA ASP A 66 -6.59 -23.59 -5.93
C ASP A 66 -7.26 -23.31 -4.57
N ARG A 67 -7.18 -22.05 -4.13
CA ARG A 67 -7.76 -21.61 -2.86
C ARG A 67 -9.27 -21.63 -2.93
N LYS A 68 -9.89 -22.33 -1.98
CA LYS A 68 -11.34 -22.40 -1.82
C LYS A 68 -11.72 -22.14 -0.37
N VAL A 69 -12.78 -21.37 -0.17
CA VAL A 69 -13.44 -21.23 1.12
C VAL A 69 -14.57 -22.26 1.18
N SER A 70 -14.62 -23.04 2.25
CA SER A 70 -15.70 -24.00 2.50
C SER A 70 -16.57 -23.52 3.63
N MET A 71 -17.88 -23.46 3.40
CA MET A 71 -18.88 -23.13 4.42
C MET A 71 -19.81 -24.31 4.59
N GLN A 72 -19.97 -24.78 5.84
CA GLN A 72 -20.94 -25.82 6.14
C GLN A 72 -22.34 -25.24 6.22
N THR A 73 -23.28 -25.84 5.49
CA THR A 73 -24.71 -25.49 5.50
C THR A 73 -25.54 -26.71 5.88
N SER A 74 -26.84 -26.52 6.10
CA SER A 74 -27.78 -27.63 6.32
C SER A 74 -27.89 -28.60 5.13
N GLU A 75 -27.52 -28.15 3.92
CA GLU A 75 -27.56 -28.95 2.68
C GLU A 75 -26.20 -29.56 2.33
N GLY A 76 -25.16 -29.29 3.13
CA GLY A 76 -23.79 -29.74 2.91
C GLY A 76 -22.79 -28.60 2.75
N PRO A 77 -21.52 -28.92 2.42
CA PRO A 77 -20.47 -27.91 2.24
C PRO A 77 -20.65 -27.17 0.91
N VAL A 78 -20.66 -25.84 0.98
CA VAL A 78 -20.54 -24.96 -0.19
C VAL A 78 -19.08 -24.56 -0.34
N LEU A 79 -18.53 -24.77 -1.54
CA LEU A 79 -17.16 -24.38 -1.89
C LEU A 79 -17.19 -23.15 -2.78
N TRP A 80 -16.41 -22.14 -2.42
CA TRP A 80 -16.25 -20.91 -3.19
C TRP A 80 -14.79 -20.70 -3.57
N GLU A 81 -14.52 -20.43 -4.84
CA GLU A 81 -13.16 -20.13 -5.32
C GLU A 81 -12.70 -18.75 -4.88
N GLN A 82 -11.54 -18.69 -4.24
CA GLN A 82 -10.96 -17.46 -3.75
C GLN A 82 -9.92 -16.96 -4.77
N THR A 83 -10.15 -15.76 -5.30
CA THR A 83 -9.24 -15.09 -6.25
C THR A 83 -8.55 -13.86 -5.64
N GLN A 84 -8.94 -13.47 -4.43
CA GLN A 84 -8.42 -12.33 -3.71
C GLN A 84 -8.41 -12.57 -2.20
N GLY A 85 -7.64 -11.75 -1.51
CA GLY A 85 -7.65 -11.65 -0.07
C GLY A 85 -6.60 -12.53 0.59
N CYS A 86 -5.99 -12.02 1.66
CA CYS A 86 -5.14 -12.83 2.52
C CYS A 86 -5.96 -13.37 3.71
N PRO A 87 -5.74 -14.63 4.13
CA PRO A 87 -6.34 -15.14 5.36
C PRO A 87 -5.97 -14.24 6.55
N GLN A 88 -6.96 -13.90 7.38
CA GLN A 88 -6.71 -13.13 8.59
C GLN A 88 -5.73 -13.89 9.50
N GLY A 89 -4.71 -13.18 10.00
CA GLY A 89 -3.63 -13.78 10.78
C GLY A 89 -2.52 -14.43 9.95
N SER A 90 -2.59 -14.37 8.61
CA SER A 90 -1.47 -14.77 7.76
C SER A 90 -0.26 -13.86 8.00
N CYS A 91 0.89 -14.47 8.28
CA CYS A 91 2.16 -13.75 8.44
C CYS A 91 2.66 -13.13 7.13
N SER A 92 2.22 -13.64 5.98
CA SER A 92 2.61 -13.14 4.66
C SER A 92 1.72 -12.01 4.14
N GLY A 93 0.54 -11.79 4.73
CA GLY A 93 -0.40 -10.72 4.32
C GLY A 93 0.26 -9.33 4.26
N PRO A 94 0.96 -8.87 5.31
CA PRO A 94 1.68 -7.61 5.28
C PRO A 94 2.76 -7.52 4.19
N ALA A 95 3.44 -8.63 3.88
CA ALA A 95 4.46 -8.65 2.83
C ALA A 95 3.85 -8.49 1.43
N PHE A 96 2.73 -9.19 1.17
CA PHE A 96 2.00 -9.05 -0.09
C PHE A 96 1.44 -7.64 -0.28
N TRP A 97 0.88 -7.06 0.78
CA TRP A 97 0.44 -5.66 0.76
C TRP A 97 1.60 -4.71 0.41
N ASN A 98 2.74 -4.84 1.08
CA ASN A 98 3.90 -3.98 0.83
C ASN A 98 4.42 -4.09 -0.61
N ILE A 99 4.42 -5.28 -1.20
CA ILE A 99 4.87 -5.50 -2.58
C ILE A 99 3.99 -4.77 -3.59
N LEU A 100 2.67 -4.78 -3.40
CA LEU A 100 1.74 -4.05 -4.26
C LEU A 100 1.76 -2.53 -3.96
N ALA A 101 1.81 -2.15 -2.68
CA ALA A 101 1.86 -0.76 -2.27
C ALA A 101 3.13 -0.06 -2.77
N ASP A 102 4.27 -0.77 -2.80
CA ASP A 102 5.51 -0.26 -3.37
C ASP A 102 5.34 0.19 -4.83
N GLU A 103 4.60 -0.57 -5.64
CA GLU A 103 4.28 -0.17 -7.02
C GLU A 103 3.42 1.09 -7.06
N MET A 104 2.36 1.15 -6.25
CA MET A 104 1.48 2.33 -6.16
C MET A 104 2.25 3.58 -5.74
N PHE A 105 3.28 3.42 -4.91
CA PHE A 105 4.06 4.50 -4.35
C PHE A 105 5.31 4.87 -5.15
N SER A 106 5.71 4.03 -6.11
CA SER A 106 6.88 4.23 -6.99
C SER A 106 6.66 5.27 -8.09
N VAL A 107 5.53 6.00 -8.08
CA VAL A 107 5.25 7.10 -9.01
C VAL A 107 6.22 8.26 -8.77
N GLN A 108 6.60 8.96 -9.83
CA GLN A 108 7.41 10.16 -9.71
C GLN A 108 6.60 11.29 -9.07
N TRP A 109 7.03 11.71 -7.88
CA TRP A 109 6.39 12.81 -7.16
C TRP A 109 7.07 14.16 -7.45
N PRO A 110 6.32 15.27 -7.50
CA PRO A 110 6.89 16.60 -7.58
C PRO A 110 7.83 16.91 -6.41
N GLN A 111 8.74 17.85 -6.62
CA GLN A 111 9.62 18.35 -5.57
C GLN A 111 8.79 18.88 -4.38
N GLY A 112 9.22 18.53 -3.16
CA GLY A 112 8.54 18.95 -1.92
C GLY A 112 7.46 17.98 -1.44
N VAL A 113 7.18 16.90 -2.19
CA VAL A 113 6.38 15.76 -1.69
C VAL A 113 7.29 14.77 -0.97
N HIS A 114 6.92 14.42 0.26
CA HIS A 114 7.58 13.42 1.08
C HIS A 114 6.60 12.30 1.39
N LEU A 115 6.86 11.10 0.88
CA LEU A 115 6.01 9.93 1.11
C LEU A 115 6.52 9.09 2.28
N LYS A 116 5.60 8.69 3.16
CA LYS A 116 5.77 7.65 4.16
C LYS A 116 4.63 6.64 4.04
N ALA A 117 4.87 5.41 4.46
CA ALA A 117 4.03 4.23 4.19
C ALA A 117 2.52 4.35 4.46
N PHE A 118 2.05 5.40 5.14
CA PHE A 118 0.64 5.68 5.43
C PHE A 118 0.21 7.14 5.23
N ALA A 119 1.13 8.02 4.84
CA ALA A 119 0.83 9.44 4.66
C ALA A 119 1.90 10.13 3.81
N TYR A 120 1.49 11.18 3.09
CA TYR A 120 2.43 12.07 2.43
C TYR A 120 2.30 13.50 2.93
N VAL A 121 3.44 14.19 2.98
CA VAL A 121 3.54 15.60 3.35
C VAL A 121 4.00 16.37 2.13
N PHE A 122 3.24 17.37 1.73
CA PHE A 122 3.65 18.33 0.72
C PHE A 122 3.94 19.68 1.35
N ALA A 123 5.05 20.32 0.97
CA ALA A 123 5.40 21.67 1.42
C ALA A 123 5.78 22.59 0.25
N ASP A 124 5.08 23.71 0.10
CA ASP A 124 5.31 24.71 -0.95
C ASP A 124 5.08 26.13 -0.42
N ASN A 125 5.77 27.10 -1.02
CA ASN A 125 5.68 28.54 -0.73
C ASN A 125 4.46 29.19 -1.41
N THR A 126 3.82 28.50 -2.36
CA THR A 126 2.76 29.07 -3.19
C THR A 126 1.42 28.34 -3.07
N ARG A 127 0.32 29.10 -2.99
CA ARG A 127 -1.05 28.53 -3.03
C ARG A 127 -1.35 27.78 -4.34
N GLU A 128 -0.67 28.12 -5.44
CA GLU A 128 -0.81 27.44 -6.73
C GLU A 128 -0.27 26.00 -6.74
N GLY A 129 0.77 25.70 -5.95
CA GLY A 129 1.35 24.36 -5.85
C GLY A 129 0.34 23.32 -5.35
N LEU A 130 -0.54 23.72 -4.43
CA LEU A 130 -1.64 22.89 -3.90
C LEU A 130 -2.65 22.51 -4.99
N GLY A 131 -2.92 23.41 -5.94
CA GLY A 131 -3.82 23.14 -7.06
C GLY A 131 -3.30 22.07 -8.01
N LYS A 132 -1.97 21.95 -8.16
CA LYS A 132 -1.34 20.95 -9.04
C LYS A 132 -1.42 19.53 -8.47
N LEU A 133 -1.35 19.37 -7.15
CA LEU A 133 -1.55 18.07 -6.49
C LEU A 133 -2.95 17.50 -6.71
N SER A 134 -3.98 18.35 -6.65
CA SER A 134 -5.37 17.92 -6.86
C SER A 134 -5.63 17.34 -8.26
N LYS A 135 -4.81 17.70 -9.25
CA LYS A 135 -4.94 17.23 -10.65
C LYS A 135 -4.13 15.99 -10.97
N GLY A 136 -3.14 15.62 -10.14
CA GLY A 136 -2.29 14.44 -10.34
C GLY A 136 -2.74 13.20 -9.56
N LEU A 137 -3.71 13.35 -8.67
CA LEU A 137 -4.27 12.27 -7.82
C LEU A 137 -5.62 11.75 -8.32
N GLY A 138 -6.09 12.22 -9.49
CA GLY A 138 -7.34 11.80 -10.14
C GLY A 138 -7.10 10.80 -11.26
#